data_AF-A0A1V1W3A9-F1
#
_entry.id   AF-A0A1V1W3A9-F1
#
_cell.length_a   1.000
_cell.length_b   1.000
_cell.length_c   1.000
_cell.angle_alpha   90.00
_cell.angle_beta   90.00
_cell.angle_gamma   90.00
#
_symmetry.space_group_name_H-M   'P 1'
#
loop_
_entity.id
_entity.type
_entity.pdbx_description
1 polymer ?
#
loop_
_entity_poly.entity_id
_entity_poly.type
_entity_poly.pdbx_seq_one_letter_code
_entity_poly.pdbx_strand_id
1 'polypeptide(L)'
;MADENDITLARLDGTARRHLDEHTPRDQAITALQAITSDPTLLGFAAGRALGAHRHNPVSSWQGAAVAELLIDAGADPDVTETRAAETAARLTYALPS
;
A
#
# COMPACT_ATOMS: atom_id res chain seq x y z
N MET A 1 18.05 -1.98 13.14
CA MET A 1 18.01 -2.85 11.94
C MET A 1 16.59 -2.71 11.44
N ALA A 2 16.37 -2.20 10.23
CA ALA A 2 15.00 -2.14 9.72
C ALA A 2 14.46 -3.56 9.67
N ASP A 3 13.27 -3.79 10.23
CA ASP A 3 12.66 -5.11 10.25
C ASP A 3 12.47 -5.59 8.80
N GLU A 4 12.67 -6.88 8.54
CA GLU A 4 12.53 -7.49 7.21
C GLU A 4 11.16 -7.19 6.57
N ASN A 5 10.14 -7.09 7.43
CA ASN A 5 8.80 -6.67 7.05
C ASN A 5 8.76 -5.23 6.54
N ASP A 6 9.48 -4.29 7.16
CA ASP A 6 9.51 -2.90 6.70
C ASP A 6 10.18 -2.76 5.32
N ILE A 7 11.23 -3.55 5.07
CA ILE A 7 11.89 -3.60 3.77
C ILE A 7 10.91 -4.17 2.72
N THR A 8 10.17 -5.22 3.07
CA THR A 8 9.17 -5.82 2.17
C THR A 8 8.03 -4.85 1.87
N LEU A 9 7.50 -4.17 2.88
CA LEU A 9 6.43 -3.17 2.71
C LEU A 9 6.89 -2.01 1.81
N ALA A 10 8.12 -1.52 2.00
CA ALA A 10 8.67 -0.46 1.16
C ALA A 10 8.85 -0.92 -0.30
N ARG A 11 9.25 -2.17 -0.53
CA ARG A 11 9.35 -2.75 -1.87
C ARG A 11 7.99 -2.90 -2.54
N LEU A 12 6.97 -3.39 -1.83
CA LEU A 12 5.61 -3.51 -2.37
C LEU A 12 5.06 -2.15 -2.81
N ASP A 13 5.18 -1.16 -1.94
CA ASP A 13 4.70 0.21 -2.16
C ASP A 13 5.44 0.89 -3.33
N GLY A 14 6.77 0.73 -3.41
CA GLY A 14 7.57 1.23 -4.53
C GLY A 14 7.26 0.54 -5.86
N THR A 15 7.13 -0.78 -5.87
CA THR A 15 6.80 -1.56 -7.07
C THR A 15 5.40 -1.24 -7.59
N ALA A 16 4.41 -1.13 -6.70
CA ALA A 16 3.05 -0.76 -7.07
C ALA A 16 3.00 0.62 -7.73
N ARG A 17 3.61 1.64 -7.10
CA ARG A 17 3.67 3.00 -7.70
C ARG A 17 4.37 3.02 -9.05
N ARG A 18 5.51 2.33 -9.15
CA ARG A 18 6.25 2.23 -10.40
C ARG A 18 5.38 1.65 -11.52
N HIS A 19 4.65 0.57 -11.27
CA HIS A 19 3.78 -0.03 -12.29
C HIS A 19 2.63 0.89 -12.70
N LEU A 20 2.08 1.67 -11.77
CA LEU A 20 1.08 2.69 -12.09
C LEU A 20 1.66 3.81 -12.97
N ASP A 21 2.85 4.32 -12.63
CA ASP A 21 3.55 5.34 -13.43
C ASP A 21 3.90 4.83 -14.83
N GLU A 22 4.37 3.59 -14.93
CA GLU A 22 4.73 2.94 -16.19
C GLU A 22 3.49 2.44 -16.97
N HIS A 23 2.27 2.60 -16.43
CA HIS A 23 1.02 2.11 -17.02
C HIS A 23 1.10 0.62 -17.40
N THR A 24 1.79 -0.16 -16.56
CA THR A 24 1.98 -1.59 -16.79
C THR A 24 0.61 -2.29 -16.80
N PRO A 25 0.38 -3.27 -17.71
CA PRO A 25 -0.84 -4.07 -17.69
C PRO A 25 -1.08 -4.68 -16.30
N ARG A 26 -2.33 -4.63 -15.84
CA ARG A 26 -2.70 -4.94 -14.46
C ARG A 26 -2.24 -6.34 -14.02
N ASP A 27 -2.42 -7.35 -14.87
CA ASP A 27 -1.98 -8.73 -14.58
C ASP A 27 -0.46 -8.86 -14.39
N GLN A 28 0.33 -8.09 -15.14
CA GLN A 28 1.79 -8.08 -14.99
C GLN A 28 2.20 -7.42 -13.68
N ALA A 29 1.54 -6.32 -13.31
CA ALA A 29 1.78 -5.64 -12.03
C ALA A 29 1.40 -6.54 -10.84
N ILE A 30 0.27 -7.25 -10.92
CA ILE A 30 -0.14 -8.25 -9.93
C ILE A 30 0.91 -9.36 -9.79
N THR A 31 1.35 -9.91 -10.92
CA THR A 31 2.38 -10.97 -10.93
C THR A 31 3.68 -10.50 -10.29
N ALA A 32 4.10 -9.26 -10.55
CA ALA A 32 5.31 -8.68 -9.97
C ALA A 32 5.18 -8.48 -8.44
N LEU A 33 4.01 -8.06 -7.95
CA LEU A 33 3.74 -7.93 -6.52
C LEU A 33 3.74 -9.29 -5.82
N GLN A 34 3.10 -10.29 -6.42
CA GLN A 34 3.07 -11.66 -5.90
C GLN A 34 4.45 -12.32 -5.87
N ALA A 35 5.35 -11.94 -6.79
CA ALA A 35 6.75 -12.37 -6.77
C ALA A 35 7.56 -11.77 -5.60
N ILE A 36 7.13 -10.63 -5.04
CA ILE A 36 7.72 -10.08 -3.82
C ILE A 36 7.21 -10.86 -2.60
N THR A 37 5.89 -11.05 -2.51
CA THR A 37 5.26 -11.89 -1.50
C THR A 37 3.85 -12.28 -1.91
N SER A 38 3.41 -13.46 -1.51
CA SER A 38 2.02 -13.91 -1.61
C SER A 38 1.30 -13.94 -0.24
N ASP A 39 1.92 -13.39 0.81
CA ASP A 39 1.28 -13.26 2.12
C ASP A 39 0.19 -12.17 2.07
N PRO A 40 -1.10 -12.53 2.21
CA PRO A 40 -2.20 -11.57 2.14
C PRO A 40 -2.12 -10.50 3.24
N THR A 41 -1.48 -10.80 4.37
CA THR A 41 -1.30 -9.86 5.49
C THR A 41 -0.30 -8.76 5.13
N LEU A 42 0.85 -9.12 4.55
CA LEU A 42 1.87 -8.14 4.15
C LEU A 42 1.39 -7.26 3.00
N LEU A 43 0.67 -7.84 2.03
CA LEU A 43 0.00 -7.10 0.97
C LEU A 43 -1.04 -6.12 1.57
N GLY A 44 -1.83 -6.58 2.55
CA GLY A 44 -2.81 -5.74 3.25
C GLY A 44 -2.19 -4.59 4.05
N PHE A 45 -1.04 -4.83 4.70
CA PHE A 45 -0.31 -3.78 5.38
C PHE A 45 0.21 -2.70 4.42
N ALA A 46 0.73 -3.09 3.26
CA ALA A 46 1.18 -2.14 2.24
C ALA A 46 -0.01 -1.34 1.67
N ALA A 47 -1.11 -2.03 1.33
CA ALA A 47 -2.32 -1.42 0.81
C ALA A 47 -2.91 -0.41 1.82
N GLY A 48 -2.98 -0.82 3.10
CA GLY A 48 -3.51 0.02 4.16
C GLY A 48 -2.66 1.28 4.40
N ARG A 49 -1.33 1.18 4.34
CA ARG A 49 -0.45 2.37 4.44
C ARG A 49 -0.72 3.37 3.31
N ALA A 50 -0.81 2.88 2.07
CA ALA A 50 -1.08 3.72 0.91
C ALA A 50 -2.47 4.37 0.98
N LEU A 51 -3.50 3.60 1.33
CA LEU A 51 -4.87 4.09 1.47
C LEU A 51 -5.01 5.07 2.64
N GLY A 52 -4.39 4.79 3.78
CA GLY A 52 -4.41 5.68 4.95
C GLY A 52 -3.74 7.03 4.66
N ALA A 53 -2.60 7.02 3.96
CA ALA A 53 -1.95 8.25 3.50
C ALA A 53 -2.82 9.05 2.51
N HIS A 54 -3.54 8.36 1.62
CA HIS A 54 -4.52 8.98 0.72
C HIS A 54 -5.70 9.59 1.49
N ARG A 55 -6.29 8.86 2.44
CA ARG A 55 -7.41 9.36 3.27
C ARG A 55 -7.02 10.58 4.10
N HIS A 56 -5.80 10.61 4.62
CA HIS A 56 -5.29 11.76 5.37
C HIS A 56 -5.07 12.99 4.47
N ASN A 57 -4.42 12.82 3.32
CA ASN A 57 -4.21 13.91 2.37
C ASN A 57 -4.29 13.39 0.91
N PRO A 58 -5.48 13.47 0.28
CA PRO A 58 -5.69 12.95 -1.07
C PRO A 58 -4.87 13.67 -2.14
N VAL A 59 -4.55 14.96 -1.93
CA VAL A 59 -3.80 15.78 -2.90
C VAL A 59 -2.34 15.33 -2.95
N SER A 60 -1.70 15.19 -1.80
CA SER A 60 -0.29 14.78 -1.73
C SER A 60 -0.09 13.29 -2.00
N SER A 61 -1.12 12.47 -1.76
CA SER A 61 -1.08 11.01 -1.89
C SER A 61 -2.06 10.52 -2.96
N TRP A 62 -2.12 11.20 -4.11
CA TRP A 62 -3.13 10.97 -5.16
C TRP A 62 -3.12 9.54 -5.71
N GLN A 63 -1.97 8.88 -5.76
CA GLN A 63 -1.86 7.47 -6.17
C GLN A 63 -2.26 6.48 -5.08
N GLY A 64 -2.39 6.90 -3.82
CA GLY A 64 -2.51 5.96 -2.69
C GLY A 64 -3.76 5.08 -2.78
N ALA A 65 -4.86 5.58 -3.32
CA ALA A 65 -6.05 4.76 -3.60
C ALA A 65 -5.76 3.68 -4.67
N ALA A 66 -5.18 4.07 -5.81
CA ALA A 66 -4.85 3.14 -6.90
C ALA A 66 -3.79 2.10 -6.50
N VAL A 67 -2.83 2.49 -5.66
CA VAL A 67 -1.83 1.57 -5.08
C VAL A 67 -2.52 0.53 -4.20
N ALA A 68 -3.43 0.97 -3.33
CA ALA A 68 -4.17 0.07 -2.46
C ALA A 68 -5.04 -0.91 -3.27
N GLU A 69 -5.76 -0.42 -4.30
CA GLU A 69 -6.55 -1.27 -5.20
C GLU A 69 -5.69 -2.32 -5.91
N LEU A 70 -4.52 -1.94 -6.41
CA LEU A 70 -3.62 -2.87 -7.09
C LEU A 70 -3.10 -3.98 -6.13
N LEU A 71 -2.80 -3.62 -4.88
CA LEU A 71 -2.37 -4.58 -3.86
C LEU A 71 -3.50 -5.52 -3.43
N ILE A 72 -4.74 -5.02 -3.35
CA ILE A 72 -5.95 -5.84 -3.11
C ILE A 72 -6.12 -6.87 -4.23
N ASP A 73 -5.99 -6.45 -5.49
CA ASP A 73 -6.08 -7.39 -6.62
C ASP A 73 -4.92 -8.40 -6.64
N ALA A 74 -3.77 -8.05 -6.07
CA ALA A 74 -2.66 -8.97 -5.89
C ALA A 74 -2.90 -10.02 -4.79
N GLY A 75 -3.98 -9.90 -4.01
CA GLY A 75 -4.37 -10.81 -2.95
C GLY A 75 -4.24 -10.25 -1.54
N ALA A 76 -4.17 -8.93 -1.37
CA ALA A 76 -4.21 -8.34 -0.04
C ALA A 76 -5.51 -8.69 0.70
N ASP A 77 -5.39 -8.99 1.99
CA ASP A 77 -6.55 -9.13 2.86
C ASP A 77 -7.26 -7.77 3.03
N PRO A 78 -8.54 -7.64 2.64
CA PRO A 78 -9.28 -6.38 2.73
C PRO A 78 -9.47 -5.88 4.16
N ASP A 79 -9.66 -6.78 5.14
CA ASP A 79 -9.89 -6.42 6.54
C ASP A 79 -8.60 -5.89 7.17
N VAL A 80 -7.46 -6.52 6.85
CA VAL A 80 -6.13 -6.03 7.23
C VAL A 80 -5.86 -4.66 6.60
N THR A 81 -6.20 -4.50 5.32
CA THR A 81 -6.05 -3.25 4.57
C THR A 81 -6.81 -2.10 5.24
N GLU A 82 -8.09 -2.31 5.53
CA GLU A 82 -8.95 -1.29 6.15
C GLU A 82 -8.47 -0.92 7.55
N THR A 83 -8.16 -1.93 8.36
CA THR A 83 -7.63 -1.72 9.73
C THR A 83 -6.37 -0.87 9.69
N ARG A 84 -5.40 -1.21 8.82
CA ARG A 84 -4.17 -0.43 8.67
C ARG A 84 -4.37 0.95 8.07
N ALA A 85 -5.34 1.12 7.17
CA ALA A 85 -5.66 2.42 6.61
C ALA A 85 -6.20 3.38 7.69
N ALA A 86 -7.10 2.90 8.54
CA ALA A 86 -7.63 3.66 9.67
C ALA A 86 -6.52 4.05 10.66
N GLU A 87 -5.68 3.10 11.06
CA GLU A 87 -4.54 3.35 11.94
C GLU A 87 -3.55 4.35 11.34
N THR A 88 -3.20 4.19 10.07
CA THR A 88 -2.25 5.07 9.38
C THR A 88 -2.80 6.50 9.28
N ALA A 89 -4.07 6.65 8.90
CA ALA A 89 -4.71 7.95 8.82
C ALA A 89 -4.76 8.63 10.20
N ALA A 90 -5.20 7.92 11.24
CA ALA A 90 -5.26 8.44 12.61
C ALA A 90 -3.88 8.87 13.12
N ARG A 91 -2.84 8.06 12.86
CA ARG A 91 -1.45 8.39 13.23
C ARG A 91 -0.97 9.67 12.56
N LEU A 92 -1.25 9.86 11.27
CA LEU A 92 -0.84 11.06 10.54
C LEU A 92 -1.58 12.31 11.02
N THR A 93 -2.87 12.19 11.36
CA THR A 93 -3.65 13.28 11.96
C THR A 93 -3.09 13.71 13.31
N TYR A 94 -2.64 12.77 14.15
CA TYR A 94 -2.11 13.10 15.49
C TYR A 94 -0.63 13.53 15.46
N ALA A 95 0.14 13.12 14.45
CA ALA A 95 1.57 13.41 14.35
C ALA A 95 1.90 14.86 13.91
N LEU A 96 0.90 15.66 13.51
CA LEU A 96 1.08 17.06 13.13
C LEU A 96 0.26 17.94 14.08
N PRO A 97 0.88 18.80 14.94
CA PRO A 97 0.11 19.83 15.62
C PRO A 97 -0.49 20.78 14.57
N SER A 98 -1.79 21.06 14.73
CA SER A 98 -2.56 21.98 13.88
C SER A 98 -1.97 23.38 13.82
#